data_AF-A0A925UYZ7-F1
#
_entry.id   AF-A0A925UYZ7-F1
#
_cell.length_a   1.000
_cell.length_b   1.000
_cell.length_c   1.000
_cell.angle_alpha   90.00
_cell.angle_beta   90.00
_cell.angle_gamma   90.00
#
_symmetry.space_group_name_H-M   'P 1'
#
loop_
_entity.id
_entity.type
_entity.pdbx_description
1 polymer ?
#
loop_
_entity_poly.entity_id
_entity_poly.type
_entity_poly.pdbx_seq_one_letter_code
_entity_poly.pdbx_strand_id
1 'polypeptide(L)'
;LGASGFEADLGIDEESTSDVSHIPDLRIEELDFSQRTFNCLRRAGLLTLRALATATESDLTSIRGFGKKSLFEVRDKLAEHGIELKPPKGGFRSVDLLDDDDDDF
;
A
#
# COMPACT_ATOMS: atom_id res chain seq x y z
N LEU A 1 -21.75 44.30 3.46
CA LEU A 1 -22.90 43.73 2.73
C LEU A 1 -22.34 42.86 1.62
N GLY A 2 -22.49 41.52 1.74
CA GLY A 2 -22.27 40.50 0.70
C GLY A 2 -20.80 40.32 0.26
N ALA A 3 -20.24 39.14 -0.01
CA ALA A 3 -20.71 37.76 -0.12
C ALA A 3 -19.44 36.89 0.05
N SER A 4 -19.38 35.97 1.02
CA SER A 4 -19.50 34.51 0.79
C SER A 4 -18.78 33.99 -0.47
N GLY A 5 -17.69 33.27 -0.26
CA GLY A 5 -16.96 32.50 -1.27
C GLY A 5 -15.97 31.54 -0.61
N PHE A 6 -16.46 30.70 0.31
CA PHE A 6 -15.73 29.53 0.77
C PHE A 6 -16.07 28.41 -0.21
N GLU A 7 -15.27 28.29 -1.28
CA GLU A 7 -15.37 27.14 -2.18
C GLU A 7 -14.85 25.92 -1.43
N ALA A 8 -15.79 25.01 -1.17
CA ALA A 8 -15.54 23.67 -0.72
C ALA A 8 -14.85 22.92 -1.87
N ASP A 9 -13.54 22.70 -1.75
CA ASP A 9 -12.86 21.76 -2.61
C ASP A 9 -13.03 20.34 -2.04
N LEU A 10 -13.33 19.44 -2.96
CA LEU A 10 -14.01 18.17 -2.72
C LEU A 10 -13.11 17.18 -1.99
N GLY A 11 -13.50 16.85 -0.75
CA GLY A 11 -13.04 15.64 -0.08
C GLY A 11 -13.60 14.41 -0.77
N ILE A 12 -12.88 13.90 -1.78
CA ILE A 12 -13.04 12.54 -2.29
C ILE A 12 -12.06 11.66 -1.50
N ASP A 13 -12.46 11.34 -0.26
CA ASP A 13 -11.80 10.34 0.60
C ASP A 13 -12.72 9.10 0.73
N GLU A 14 -13.25 8.60 -0.38
CA GLU A 14 -13.89 7.28 -0.52
C GLU A 14 -13.75 6.91 -2.00
N GLU A 15 -13.07 5.86 -2.44
CA GLU A 15 -13.18 4.47 -2.03
C GLU A 15 -12.03 3.70 -2.71
N SER A 16 -10.84 3.63 -2.11
CA SER A 16 -9.87 2.57 -2.46
C SER A 16 -9.95 1.48 -1.40
N THR A 17 -11.17 1.00 -1.12
CA THR A 17 -11.34 -0.29 -0.45
C THR A 17 -10.93 -1.35 -1.45
N SER A 18 -9.63 -1.61 -1.51
CA SER A 18 -9.01 -2.66 -2.30
C SER A 18 -9.92 -3.89 -2.23
N ASP A 19 -10.61 -4.19 -3.33
CA ASP A 19 -11.54 -5.31 -3.44
C ASP A 19 -10.75 -6.59 -3.18
N VAL A 20 -10.68 -6.97 -1.91
CA VAL A 20 -10.08 -8.23 -1.43
C VAL A 20 -10.71 -9.45 -2.12
N SER A 21 -11.88 -9.26 -2.73
CA SER A 21 -12.62 -10.14 -3.63
C SER A 21 -11.83 -10.60 -4.85
N HIS A 22 -10.96 -9.74 -5.40
CA HIS A 22 -10.23 -9.99 -6.65
C HIS A 22 -8.78 -10.40 -6.44
N ILE A 23 -8.35 -10.55 -5.19
CA ILE A 23 -6.95 -10.88 -4.89
C ILE A 23 -6.68 -12.36 -5.19
N PRO A 24 -5.71 -12.68 -6.06
CA PRO A 24 -5.32 -14.06 -6.31
C PRO A 24 -4.81 -14.74 -5.05
N ASP A 25 -5.21 -16.00 -4.83
CA ASP A 25 -4.67 -16.86 -3.78
C ASP A 25 -3.29 -17.41 -4.15
N LEU A 26 -2.33 -16.51 -4.38
CA LEU A 26 -0.93 -16.83 -4.68
C LEU A 26 -0.10 -16.92 -3.41
N ARG A 27 0.88 -17.82 -3.39
CA ARG A 27 1.83 -17.95 -2.26
C ARG A 27 3.01 -17.01 -2.43
N ILE A 28 3.63 -16.62 -1.31
CA ILE A 28 4.88 -15.85 -1.34
C ILE A 28 6.05 -16.59 -2.03
N GLU A 29 5.92 -17.91 -2.21
CA GLU A 29 6.87 -18.74 -2.96
C GLU A 29 6.78 -18.51 -4.47
N GLU A 30 5.64 -18.06 -4.98
CA GLU A 30 5.40 -17.78 -6.41
C GLU A 30 5.74 -16.33 -6.78
N LEU A 31 5.94 -15.46 -5.79
CA LEU A 31 6.18 -14.03 -5.98
C LEU A 31 7.68 -13.66 -6.08
N ASP A 32 8.57 -14.67 -6.14
CA ASP A 32 10.02 -14.52 -6.31
C ASP A 32 10.66 -13.41 -5.43
N PHE A 33 10.23 -13.33 -4.17
CA PHE A 33 10.83 -12.40 -3.21
C PHE A 33 12.29 -12.74 -2.93
N SER A 34 13.11 -11.73 -2.60
CA SER A 34 14.42 -11.99 -2.01
C SER A 34 14.32 -12.91 -0.79
N GLN A 35 15.32 -13.78 -0.62
CA GLN A 35 15.41 -14.71 0.51
C GLN A 35 15.25 -14.00 1.88
N ARG A 36 15.65 -12.73 1.99
CA ARG A 36 15.45 -11.93 3.20
C ARG A 36 13.98 -11.60 3.42
N THR A 37 13.31 -11.07 2.40
CA THR A 37 11.89 -10.69 2.41
C THR A 37 11.01 -11.91 2.65
N PHE A 38 11.25 -13.00 1.90
CA PHE A 38 10.58 -14.28 2.10
C PHE A 38 10.70 -14.81 3.54
N ASN A 39 11.91 -14.84 4.10
CA ASN A 39 12.11 -15.33 5.47
C ASN A 39 11.44 -14.43 6.52
N CYS A 40 11.42 -13.12 6.32
CA CYS A 40 10.71 -12.20 7.20
C CYS A 40 9.18 -12.43 7.15
N LEU A 41 8.61 -12.50 5.95
CA LEU A 41 7.19 -12.74 5.72
C LEU A 41 6.73 -14.09 6.29
N ARG A 42 7.51 -15.16 6.04
CA ARG A 42 7.24 -16.49 6.57
C ARG A 42 7.23 -16.54 8.09
N ARG A 43 8.13 -15.81 8.76
CA ARG A 43 8.17 -15.73 10.22
C ARG A 43 7.03 -14.89 10.80
N ALA A 44 6.55 -13.90 10.04
CA ALA A 44 5.37 -13.12 10.38
C ALA A 44 4.05 -13.88 10.12
N GLY A 45 4.09 -15.04 9.46
CA GLY A 45 2.89 -15.80 9.09
C GLY A 45 2.20 -15.29 7.81
N LEU A 46 2.83 -14.37 7.08
CA LEU A 46 2.33 -13.83 5.82
C LEU A 46 2.78 -14.72 4.67
N LEU A 47 2.04 -15.79 4.41
CA LEU A 47 2.40 -16.82 3.42
C LEU A 47 1.70 -16.65 2.06
N THR A 48 0.77 -15.71 1.96
CA THR A 48 -0.07 -15.51 0.77
C THR A 48 -0.13 -14.05 0.37
N LEU A 49 -0.38 -13.80 -0.91
CA LEU A 49 -0.54 -12.46 -1.46
C LEU A 49 -1.74 -11.73 -0.81
N ARG A 50 -2.84 -12.45 -0.60
CA ARG A 50 -3.99 -11.94 0.18
C ARG A 50 -3.60 -11.47 1.57
N ALA A 51 -2.76 -12.22 2.29
CA ALA A 51 -2.31 -11.82 3.61
C ALA A 51 -1.48 -10.52 3.55
N LEU A 52 -0.60 -10.39 2.54
CA LEU A 52 0.18 -9.16 2.30
C LEU A 52 -0.71 -7.96 2.00
N ALA A 53 -1.73 -8.12 1.15
CA ALA A 53 -2.66 -7.06 0.79
C ALA A 53 -3.57 -6.63 1.96
N THR A 54 -3.88 -7.56 2.87
CA THR A 54 -4.59 -7.21 4.11
C THR A 54 -3.71 -6.55 5.16
N ALA A 55 -2.40 -6.79 5.10
CA ALA A 55 -1.43 -6.17 5.99
C ALA A 55 -1.22 -4.70 5.60
N THR A 56 -0.79 -3.90 6.57
CA THR A 56 -0.45 -2.49 6.35
C THR A 56 1.06 -2.32 6.28
N GLU A 57 1.50 -1.23 5.68
CA GLU A 57 2.90 -0.85 5.68
C GLU A 57 3.48 -0.79 7.11
N SER A 58 2.71 -0.29 8.09
CA SER A 58 3.11 -0.31 9.51
C SER A 58 3.32 -1.73 10.05
N ASP A 59 2.48 -2.68 9.65
CA ASP A 59 2.58 -4.08 10.11
C ASP A 59 3.84 -4.74 9.53
N LEU A 60 4.08 -4.54 8.22
CA LEU A 60 5.27 -5.05 7.54
C LEU A 60 6.56 -4.43 8.10
N THR A 61 6.59 -3.11 8.30
CA THR A 61 7.76 -2.41 8.87
C THR A 61 8.00 -2.74 10.34
N SER A 62 6.98 -3.22 11.06
CA SER A 62 7.13 -3.71 12.45
C SER A 62 7.78 -5.09 12.52
N ILE A 63 7.84 -5.85 11.42
CA ILE A 63 8.50 -7.16 11.39
C ILE A 63 10.00 -6.99 11.64
N ARG A 64 10.53 -7.71 12.63
CA ARG A 64 11.96 -7.68 12.96
C ARG A 64 12.80 -8.14 11.75
N GLY A 65 13.60 -7.23 11.21
CA GLY A 65 14.46 -7.49 10.06
C GLY A 65 13.88 -7.08 8.70
N PHE A 66 12.63 -6.62 8.66
CA PHE A 66 12.07 -5.89 7.54
C PHE A 66 12.78 -4.54 7.41
N GLY A 67 13.07 -4.15 6.18
CA GLY A 67 13.65 -2.84 5.88
C GLY A 67 13.03 -2.26 4.62
N LYS A 68 13.47 -1.05 4.25
CA LYS A 68 12.95 -0.30 3.09
C LYS A 68 12.94 -1.14 1.80
N LYS A 69 13.99 -1.94 1.57
CA LYS A 69 14.11 -2.80 0.38
C LYS A 69 13.07 -3.92 0.36
N SER A 70 12.87 -4.61 1.48
CA SER A 70 11.85 -5.67 1.61
C SER A 70 10.44 -5.13 1.48
N LEU A 71 10.19 -3.92 2.00
CA LEU A 71 8.91 -3.24 1.85
C LEU A 71 8.65 -2.86 0.39
N PHE A 72 9.66 -2.30 -0.28
CA PHE A 72 9.57 -1.97 -1.70
C PHE A 72 9.28 -3.21 -2.54
N GLU A 73 9.98 -4.33 -2.32
CA GLU A 73 9.69 -5.59 -3.03
C GLU A 73 8.24 -6.05 -2.84
N VAL A 74 7.68 -5.94 -1.63
CA VAL A 74 6.28 -6.30 -1.38
C VAL A 74 5.33 -5.35 -2.11
N ARG A 75 5.58 -4.03 -2.05
CA ARG A 75 4.75 -3.04 -2.73
C ARG A 75 4.77 -3.23 -4.25
N ASP A 76 5.95 -3.45 -4.82
CA ASP A 76 6.17 -3.67 -6.24
C ASP A 76 5.44 -4.93 -6.72
N LYS A 77 5.58 -6.05 -5.98
CA LYS A 77 4.86 -7.29 -6.28
C LYS A 77 3.35 -7.16 -6.16
N LEU A 78 2.86 -6.44 -5.16
CA LEU A 78 1.42 -6.17 -5.06
C LEU A 78 0.96 -5.32 -6.25
N ALA A 79 1.71 -4.28 -6.62
CA ALA A 79 1.39 -3.41 -7.75
C ALA A 79 1.41 -4.15 -9.10
N GLU A 80 2.35 -5.08 -9.32
CA GLU A 80 2.38 -5.96 -10.51
C GLU A 80 1.08 -6.77 -10.66
N HIS A 81 0.42 -7.10 -9.55
CA HIS A 81 -0.85 -7.82 -9.52
C HIS A 81 -2.08 -6.89 -9.45
N GLY A 82 -1.89 -5.57 -9.60
CA GLY A 82 -2.96 -4.58 -9.52
C GLY A 82 -3.51 -4.38 -8.11
N ILE A 83 -2.69 -4.66 -7.09
CA ILE A 83 -3.06 -4.58 -5.69
C ILE A 83 -2.23 -3.52 -5.00
N GLU A 84 -2.89 -2.65 -4.24
CA GLU A 84 -2.21 -1.62 -3.48
C GLU A 84 -2.00 -2.06 -2.03
N LEU A 85 -0.80 -1.82 -1.49
CA LEU A 85 -0.50 -2.05 -0.09
C LEU A 85 -1.17 -0.97 0.77
N LYS A 86 -1.80 -1.39 1.87
CA LYS A 86 -2.46 -0.43 2.76
C LYS A 86 -1.47 0.52 3.44
N PRO A 87 -1.79 1.83 3.50
CA PRO A 87 -0.94 2.82 4.14
C PRO A 87 -0.75 2.55 5.63
N PRO A 88 0.29 3.13 6.25
CA PRO A 88 0.54 2.97 7.68
C PRO A 88 -0.62 3.52 8.53
N LYS A 89 -0.96 2.82 9.62
CA LYS A 89 -1.99 3.26 10.58
C LYS A 89 -1.40 4.31 11.52
N GLY A 90 -1.37 5.57 11.10
CA GLY A 90 -1.00 6.70 11.96
C GLY A 90 -0.01 7.66 11.31
N GLY A 91 -0.54 8.76 10.81
CA GLY A 91 0.22 9.88 10.25
C GLY A 91 -0.70 10.71 9.38
N PHE A 92 -1.14 11.85 9.90
CA PHE A 92 -1.91 12.87 9.18
C PHE A 92 -1.26 13.13 7.81
N ARG A 93 -1.95 12.77 6.72
CA ARG A 93 -1.51 13.04 5.34
C ARG A 93 -1.65 14.55 5.10
N SER A 94 -0.60 15.32 5.41
CA SER A 94 -0.56 16.74 5.04
C SER A 94 0.05 16.98 3.65
N VAL A 95 0.44 15.95 2.90
CA VAL A 95 1.09 16.12 1.60
C VAL A 95 1.10 14.79 0.84
N ASP A 96 0.01 14.52 0.12
CA ASP A 96 0.03 13.76 -1.15
C ASP A 96 -0.73 14.62 -2.18
N LEU A 97 -0.37 15.91 -2.26
CA LEU A 97 -0.86 16.88 -3.26
C LEU A 97 0.07 16.97 -4.46
N LEU A 98 0.75 15.87 -4.83
CA LEU A 98 1.69 15.84 -5.96
C LEU A 98 1.64 14.47 -6.63
N ASP A 99 0.51 14.12 -7.26
CA ASP A 99 0.49 13.12 -8.34
C ASP A 99 -0.66 13.34 -9.35
N ASP A 100 -1.11 14.59 -9.55
CA ASP A 100 -1.99 14.95 -10.66
C ASP A 100 -1.46 16.24 -11.33
N ASP A 101 -1.21 16.15 -12.65
CA ASP A 101 -0.99 17.21 -13.66
C ASP A 101 0.32 18.04 -13.70
N ASP A 102 1.44 17.52 -14.25
CA ASP A 102 2.42 18.35 -15.02
C ASP A 102 3.53 17.53 -15.75
N ASP A 103 3.17 16.67 -16.72
CA ASP A 103 4.09 16.32 -17.84
C ASP A 103 3.29 16.03 -19.13
N ASP A 104 2.55 17.05 -19.58
CA ASP A 104 2.24 17.26 -21.00
C ASP A 104 2.67 18.68 -21.38
N PHE A 105 3.92 18.82 -21.84
CA PHE A 105 4.30 19.76 -22.90
C PHE A 105 5.59 19.34 -23.62
#